data_AF-A1JKP8-F1
#
_entry.id   AF-A1JKP8-F1
#
_cell.length_a   1.000
_cell.length_b   1.000
_cell.length_c   1.000
_cell.angle_alpha   90.00
_cell.angle_beta   90.00
_cell.angle_gamma   90.00
#
_symmetry.space_group_name_H-M   'P 1'
#
loop_
_entity.id
_entity.type
_entity.pdbx_description
1 polymer ?
#
loop_
_entity_poly.entity_id
_entity_poly.type
_entity_poly.pdbx_seq_one_letter_code
_entity_poly.pdbx_strand_id
1 'polypeptide(L)'
;MRPRHWLINLWPLLLFLVLLAGAAQLAWLYWPELLFKTVVWQKSMHQQMAQLLQQVKANPHQTGLALMMFSLIYGVLHAVGPGHGKVVIVTYLATHPAQLKNSLKLTFAASILQGGVAIMLVTVLLGVLQLSSRYLHQSSFWLEKGSFLLVIALGILLCFRAIKRLYHQVKLLKPQKISIQRIQPLSADHIHSESCGCGHRHMPSSQELQAGNDWRTRLAIILAMGMRPCSGAIMVLLFAKVIGVYWWGILSAIAMAIGTSLTISLLALFVHYARRMAVHLSRKRAPAAWGAIAWATLALTGGLILLFAGALLYLSSQPDFIGGVRPFGR
;
A
#
# COMPACT_ATOMS: atom_id res chain seq x y z
N MET A 1 -44.94 -10.71 22.01
CA MET A 1 -44.29 -9.46 21.53
C MET A 1 -43.03 -9.22 22.36
N ARG A 2 -41.82 -9.40 21.79
CA ARG A 2 -40.54 -9.17 22.49
C ARG A 2 -40.05 -7.75 22.17
N PRO A 3 -39.80 -6.87 23.17
CA PRO A 3 -39.49 -5.47 22.90
C PRO A 3 -38.05 -5.31 22.41
N ARG A 4 -37.91 -4.66 21.24
CA ARG A 4 -36.98 -3.60 20.81
C ARG A 4 -35.62 -3.33 21.53
N HIS A 5 -34.97 -4.29 22.21
CA HIS A 5 -33.65 -4.09 22.85
C HIS A 5 -32.47 -3.98 21.87
N TRP A 6 -32.70 -4.17 20.57
CA TRP A 6 -31.64 -4.16 19.55
C TRP A 6 -31.04 -2.76 19.33
N LEU A 7 -31.86 -1.70 19.43
CA LEU A 7 -31.43 -0.30 19.24
C LEU A 7 -30.53 0.21 20.38
N ILE A 8 -30.82 -0.16 21.62
CA ILE A 8 -30.05 0.28 22.81
C ILE A 8 -28.63 -0.33 22.79
N ASN A 9 -28.49 -1.54 22.26
CA ASN A 9 -27.20 -2.23 22.19
C ASN A 9 -26.28 -1.68 21.08
N LEU A 10 -26.78 -0.82 20.16
CA LEU A 10 -26.04 -0.23 19.04
C LEU A 10 -25.43 1.15 19.34
N TRP A 11 -25.69 1.73 20.51
CA TRP A 11 -25.15 3.04 20.89
C TRP A 11 -23.63 3.21 20.72
N PRO A 12 -22.76 2.22 21.00
CA PRO A 12 -21.31 2.38 20.83
C PRO A 12 -20.91 2.41 19.35
N LEU A 13 -21.70 1.74 18.51
CA LEU A 13 -21.48 1.65 17.07
C LEU A 13 -21.98 2.92 16.37
N LEU A 14 -23.12 3.45 16.82
CA LEU A 14 -23.60 4.77 16.42
C LEU A 14 -22.61 5.87 16.83
N LEU A 15 -22.12 5.85 18.07
CA LEU A 15 -21.12 6.81 18.54
C LEU A 15 -19.81 6.68 17.74
N PHE A 16 -19.35 5.46 17.45
CA PHE A 16 -18.20 5.24 16.58
C PHE A 16 -18.44 5.76 15.15
N LEU A 17 -19.59 5.48 14.55
CA LEU A 17 -19.93 5.99 13.21
C LEU A 17 -20.05 7.51 13.18
N VAL A 18 -20.58 8.12 14.23
CA VAL A 18 -20.66 9.59 14.37
C VAL A 18 -19.26 10.19 14.54
N LEU A 19 -18.40 9.59 15.37
CA LEU A 19 -16.99 10.01 15.48
C LEU A 19 -16.24 9.84 14.16
N LEU A 20 -16.49 8.75 13.44
CA LEU A 20 -15.84 8.47 12.15
C LEU A 20 -16.34 9.42 11.07
N ALA A 21 -17.64 9.72 11.03
CA ALA A 21 -18.22 10.72 10.14
C ALA A 21 -17.71 12.13 10.49
N GLY A 22 -17.62 12.48 11.78
CA GLY A 22 -17.05 13.74 12.25
C GLY A 22 -15.57 13.88 11.89
N ALA A 23 -14.78 12.81 12.06
CA ALA A 23 -13.38 12.76 11.64
C ALA A 23 -13.23 12.86 10.12
N ALA A 24 -14.10 12.20 9.34
CA ALA A 24 -14.11 12.29 7.88
C ALA A 24 -14.50 13.71 7.40
N GLN A 25 -15.46 14.34 8.07
CA GLN A 25 -15.88 15.72 7.80
C GLN A 25 -14.76 16.72 8.12
N LEU A 26 -14.11 16.58 9.28
CA LEU A 26 -12.92 17.36 9.64
C LEU A 26 -11.80 17.15 8.61
N ALA A 27 -11.51 15.89 8.27
CA ALA A 27 -10.51 15.57 7.27
C ALA A 27 -10.84 16.26 5.94
N TRP A 28 -12.09 16.24 5.48
CA TRP A 28 -12.54 16.90 4.25
C TRP A 28 -12.33 18.42 4.29
N LEU A 29 -12.65 19.07 5.42
CA LEU A 29 -12.50 20.52 5.59
C LEU A 29 -11.04 20.97 5.61
N TYR A 30 -10.17 20.25 6.33
CA TYR A 30 -8.75 20.58 6.45
C TYR A 30 -7.89 19.98 5.32
N TRP A 31 -8.45 19.13 4.47
CA TRP A 31 -7.72 18.46 3.39
C TRP A 31 -6.99 19.45 2.48
N PRO A 32 -7.64 20.48 1.91
CA PRO A 32 -6.98 21.37 0.95
C PRO A 32 -5.79 22.12 1.57
N GLU A 33 -5.93 22.55 2.83
CA GLU A 33 -4.88 23.25 3.56
C GLU A 33 -3.69 22.32 3.87
N LEU A 34 -3.96 21.08 4.31
CA LEU A 34 -2.92 20.07 4.53
C LEU A 34 -2.17 19.75 3.24
N LEU A 35 -2.90 19.58 2.13
CA LEU A 35 -2.29 19.36 0.81
C LEU A 35 -1.36 20.51 0.44
N PHE A 36 -1.84 21.75 0.54
CA PHE A 36 -1.02 22.93 0.22
C PHE A 36 0.23 23.03 1.09
N LYS A 37 0.09 22.87 2.42
CA LYS A 37 1.23 22.89 3.35
C LYS A 37 2.26 21.81 3.03
N THR A 38 1.82 20.58 2.72
CA THR A 38 2.75 19.50 2.38
C THR A 38 3.54 19.79 1.10
N VAL A 39 2.91 20.38 0.07
CA VAL A 39 3.60 20.77 -1.17
C VAL A 39 4.63 21.87 -0.92
N VAL A 40 4.25 22.90 -0.16
CA VAL A 40 5.17 24.00 0.20
C VAL A 40 6.36 23.48 0.99
N TRP A 41 6.13 22.61 1.97
CA TRP A 41 7.21 21.99 2.74
C TRP A 41 8.10 21.11 1.87
N GLN A 42 7.54 20.29 0.98
CA GLN A 42 8.34 19.49 0.04
C GLN A 42 9.22 20.37 -0.85
N LYS A 43 8.69 21.49 -1.36
CA LYS A 43 9.48 22.45 -2.16
C LYS A 43 10.61 23.08 -1.35
N SER A 44 10.32 23.54 -0.14
CA SER A 44 11.32 24.12 0.77
C SER A 44 12.44 23.13 1.08
N MET A 45 12.10 21.87 1.39
CA MET A 45 13.09 20.82 1.63
C MET A 45 13.96 20.54 0.40
N HIS A 46 13.39 20.52 -0.82
CA HIS A 46 14.20 20.37 -2.05
C HIS A 46 15.20 21.51 -2.23
N GLN A 47 14.79 22.75 -1.96
CA GLN A 47 15.68 23.91 -2.04
C GLN A 47 16.82 23.80 -1.03
N GLN A 48 16.54 23.39 0.21
CA GLN A 48 17.56 23.17 1.23
C GLN A 48 18.51 22.02 0.87
N MET A 49 18.01 20.90 0.34
CA MET A 49 18.87 19.81 -0.14
C MET A 49 19.79 20.26 -1.30
N ALA A 50 19.30 21.09 -2.22
CA ALA A 50 20.12 21.65 -3.29
C ALA A 50 21.23 22.57 -2.77
N GLN A 51 20.93 23.42 -1.77
CA GLN A 51 21.92 24.26 -1.10
C GLN A 51 22.97 23.43 -0.36
N LEU A 52 22.54 22.40 0.39
CA LEU A 52 23.44 21.50 1.09
C LEU A 52 24.34 20.71 0.12
N LEU A 53 23.84 20.31 -1.04
CA LEU A 53 24.65 19.68 -2.10
C LEU A 53 25.75 20.59 -2.62
N GLN A 54 25.53 21.91 -2.69
CA GLN A 54 26.58 22.85 -3.08
C GLN A 54 27.63 22.99 -1.96
N GLN A 55 27.18 23.07 -0.72
CA GLN A 55 28.05 23.24 0.45
C GLN A 55 28.86 21.97 0.79
N VAL A 56 28.34 20.76 0.48
CA VAL A 56 29.01 19.49 0.80
C VAL A 56 30.33 19.34 0.06
N LYS A 57 30.50 20.05 -1.06
CA LYS A 57 31.77 20.12 -1.79
C LYS A 57 32.88 20.79 -0.96
N ALA A 58 32.53 21.78 -0.13
CA ALA A 58 33.48 22.49 0.72
C ALA A 58 33.67 21.80 2.09
N ASN A 59 32.59 21.31 2.71
CA ASN A 59 32.63 20.65 4.03
C ASN A 59 31.90 19.30 4.01
N PRO A 60 32.54 18.21 3.54
CA PRO A 60 31.86 16.95 3.25
C PRO A 60 31.17 16.31 4.47
N HIS A 61 31.84 16.25 5.62
CA HIS A 61 31.33 15.49 6.76
C HIS A 61 30.12 16.14 7.45
N GLN A 62 30.20 17.42 7.80
CA GLN A 62 29.13 18.12 8.51
C GLN A 62 27.91 18.35 7.60
N THR A 63 28.14 18.87 6.41
CA THR A 63 27.06 19.17 5.46
C THR A 63 26.46 17.90 4.88
N GLY A 64 27.25 16.83 4.72
CA GLY A 64 26.77 15.56 4.19
C GLY A 64 25.81 14.85 5.14
N LEU A 65 26.09 14.88 6.45
CA LEU A 65 25.15 14.40 7.46
C LEU A 65 23.86 15.22 7.47
N ALA A 66 23.96 16.56 7.42
CA ALA A 66 22.78 17.42 7.31
C ALA A 66 21.96 17.07 6.07
N LEU A 67 22.60 16.91 4.90
CA LEU A 67 21.96 16.51 3.66
C LEU A 67 21.22 15.18 3.80
N MET A 68 21.82 14.17 4.43
CA MET A 68 21.18 12.88 4.69
C MET A 68 19.96 13.02 5.62
N MET A 69 20.07 13.82 6.69
CA MET A 69 18.96 14.08 7.61
C MET A 69 17.79 14.79 6.92
N PHE A 70 18.07 15.84 6.13
CA PHE A 70 17.07 16.53 5.32
C PHE A 70 16.44 15.60 4.29
N SER A 71 17.23 14.71 3.67
CA SER A 71 16.73 13.71 2.72
C SER A 71 15.80 12.69 3.39
N LEU A 72 16.12 12.27 4.63
CA LEU A 72 15.28 11.38 5.42
C LEU A 72 13.96 12.04 5.83
N ILE A 73 14.02 13.29 6.32
CA ILE A 73 12.82 14.08 6.66
C ILE A 73 11.96 14.30 5.42
N TYR A 74 12.57 14.65 4.30
CA TYR A 74 11.89 14.74 3.02
C TYR A 74 11.24 13.39 2.67
N GLY A 75 11.92 12.25 2.84
CA GLY A 75 11.36 10.92 2.61
C GLY A 75 10.11 10.63 3.45
N VAL A 76 10.09 11.08 4.70
CA VAL A 76 8.93 10.97 5.62
C VAL A 76 7.78 11.85 5.13
N LEU A 77 8.03 13.14 4.89
CA LEU A 77 7.02 14.09 4.39
C LEU A 77 6.50 13.69 3.00
N HIS A 78 7.39 13.20 2.14
CA HIS A 78 7.10 12.67 0.83
C HIS A 78 6.28 11.40 0.90
N ALA A 79 6.27 10.66 2.01
CA ALA A 79 5.37 9.53 2.21
C ALA A 79 4.00 9.93 2.79
N VAL A 80 3.90 11.06 3.50
CA VAL A 80 2.61 11.58 4.02
C VAL A 80 1.81 12.38 3.00
N GLY A 81 2.47 13.15 2.12
CA GLY A 81 1.79 14.05 1.18
C GLY A 81 0.80 13.38 0.19
N PRO A 82 0.01 14.14 -0.57
CA PRO A 82 -0.79 13.57 -1.65
C PRO A 82 0.10 12.83 -2.65
N GLY A 83 -0.31 11.63 -3.05
CA GLY A 83 0.48 10.85 -3.99
C GLY A 83 -0.25 9.63 -4.52
N HIS A 84 -0.21 9.49 -5.83
CA HIS A 84 -0.85 8.45 -6.63
C HIS A 84 -0.55 7.02 -6.13
N GLY A 85 0.74 6.71 -5.89
CA GLY A 85 1.18 5.38 -5.44
C GLY A 85 0.82 5.03 -4.00
N LYS A 86 0.51 6.03 -3.15
CA LYS A 86 0.21 5.81 -1.73
C LYS A 86 -1.21 5.32 -1.51
N VAL A 87 -2.15 5.77 -2.34
CA VAL A 87 -3.51 5.25 -2.37
C VAL A 87 -3.48 3.74 -2.59
N VAL A 88 -2.60 3.26 -3.48
CA VAL A 88 -2.41 1.83 -3.76
C VAL A 88 -1.95 1.05 -2.52
N ILE A 89 -0.91 1.51 -1.80
CA ILE A 89 -0.48 0.87 -0.53
C ILE A 89 -1.65 0.82 0.45
N VAL A 90 -2.30 1.97 0.67
CA VAL A 90 -3.34 2.11 1.70
C VAL A 90 -4.53 1.20 1.40
N THR A 91 -5.01 1.20 0.15
CA THR A 91 -6.10 0.34 -0.28
C THR A 91 -5.71 -1.13 -0.19
N TYR A 92 -4.52 -1.52 -0.66
CA TYR A 92 -4.07 -2.91 -0.57
C TYR A 92 -4.02 -3.39 0.88
N LEU A 93 -3.42 -2.60 1.78
CA LEU A 93 -3.29 -2.94 3.18
C LEU A 93 -4.63 -2.92 3.94
N ALA A 94 -5.53 -2.02 3.55
CA ALA A 94 -6.88 -1.91 4.09
C ALA A 94 -7.82 -3.02 3.60
N THR A 95 -7.47 -3.76 2.54
CA THR A 95 -8.38 -4.77 1.95
C THR A 95 -7.82 -6.19 2.00
N HIS A 96 -6.50 -6.36 2.09
CA HIS A 96 -5.85 -7.66 2.17
C HIS A 96 -5.32 -7.92 3.57
N PRO A 97 -5.75 -9.01 4.24
CA PRO A 97 -5.26 -9.39 5.56
C PRO A 97 -3.86 -10.01 5.44
N ALA A 98 -2.86 -9.20 5.14
CA ALA A 98 -1.47 -9.61 5.24
C ALA A 98 -1.03 -9.55 6.73
N GLN A 99 -0.30 -10.58 7.18
CA GLN A 99 0.35 -10.56 8.49
C GLN A 99 1.24 -9.31 8.58
N LEU A 100 1.18 -8.60 9.71
CA LEU A 100 1.89 -7.33 9.92
C LEU A 100 3.38 -7.41 9.50
N LYS A 101 4.06 -8.51 9.86
CA LYS A 101 5.46 -8.75 9.48
C LYS A 101 5.68 -8.79 7.96
N ASN A 102 4.75 -9.40 7.21
CA ASN A 102 4.88 -9.51 5.76
C ASN A 102 4.59 -8.18 5.07
N SER A 103 3.61 -7.42 5.57
CA SER A 103 3.30 -6.07 5.09
C SER A 103 4.47 -5.12 5.24
N LEU A 104 5.11 -5.11 6.41
CA LEU A 104 6.28 -4.28 6.71
C LEU A 104 7.46 -4.62 5.79
N LYS A 105 7.74 -5.91 5.57
CA LYS A 105 8.78 -6.36 4.64
C LYS A 105 8.49 -5.91 3.19
N LEU A 106 7.24 -6.01 2.78
CA LEU A 106 6.76 -5.59 1.46
C LEU A 106 6.99 -4.09 1.22
N THR A 107 6.57 -3.25 2.16
CA THR A 107 6.65 -1.80 2.04
C THR A 107 8.08 -1.29 2.14
N PHE A 108 8.90 -1.93 2.97
CA PHE A 108 10.32 -1.68 3.03
C PHE A 108 11.02 -2.03 1.71
N ALA A 109 10.79 -3.24 1.18
CA ALA A 109 11.36 -3.68 -0.09
C ALA A 109 10.94 -2.77 -1.27
N ALA A 110 9.68 -2.36 -1.32
CA ALA A 110 9.20 -1.42 -2.33
C ALA A 110 9.88 -0.05 -2.25
N SER A 111 10.08 0.49 -1.04
CA SER A 111 10.73 1.79 -0.83
C SER A 111 12.21 1.77 -1.22
N ILE A 112 12.92 0.70 -0.87
CA ILE A 112 14.32 0.51 -1.28
C ILE A 112 14.43 0.32 -2.78
N LEU A 113 13.54 -0.47 -3.40
CA LEU A 113 13.50 -0.64 -4.85
C LEU A 113 13.27 0.71 -5.55
N GLN A 114 12.37 1.55 -5.04
CA GLN A 114 12.13 2.91 -5.57
C GLN A 114 13.39 3.79 -5.56
N GLY A 115 14.16 3.77 -4.46
CA GLY A 115 15.46 4.46 -4.38
C GLY A 115 16.48 3.85 -5.34
N GLY A 116 16.57 2.52 -5.39
CA GLY A 116 17.47 1.78 -6.26
C GLY A 116 17.22 2.03 -7.75
N VAL A 117 15.95 2.05 -8.17
CA VAL A 117 15.56 2.36 -9.56
C VAL A 117 15.94 3.79 -9.92
N ALA A 118 15.78 4.76 -9.01
CA ALA A 118 16.22 6.13 -9.26
C ALA A 118 17.75 6.21 -9.42
N ILE A 119 18.52 5.56 -8.54
CA ILE A 119 19.99 5.50 -8.62
C ILE A 119 20.43 4.83 -9.93
N MET A 120 19.85 3.68 -10.27
CA MET A 120 20.15 2.93 -11.48
C MET A 120 19.84 3.76 -12.72
N LEU A 121 18.66 4.38 -12.79
CA LEU A 121 18.24 5.22 -13.91
C LEU A 121 19.20 6.39 -14.13
N VAL A 122 19.55 7.13 -13.07
CA VAL A 122 20.45 8.27 -13.17
C VAL A 122 21.88 7.83 -13.54
N THR A 123 22.37 6.74 -12.94
CA THR A 123 23.72 6.20 -13.21
C THR A 123 23.85 5.78 -14.66
N VAL A 124 22.87 5.02 -15.17
CA VAL A 124 22.90 4.52 -16.55
C VAL A 124 22.74 5.66 -17.55
N LEU A 125 21.74 6.52 -17.39
CA LEU A 125 21.46 7.55 -18.39
C LEU A 125 22.50 8.67 -18.41
N LEU A 126 22.88 9.21 -17.24
CA LEU A 126 23.79 10.37 -17.17
C LEU A 126 25.26 9.97 -16.99
N GLY A 127 25.52 8.79 -16.42
CA GLY A 127 26.87 8.30 -16.17
C GLY A 127 27.41 7.50 -17.35
N VAL A 128 26.70 6.44 -17.75
CA VAL A 128 27.16 5.49 -18.77
C VAL A 128 26.82 5.98 -20.18
N LEU A 129 25.56 6.32 -20.43
CA LEU A 129 25.07 6.68 -21.76
C LEU A 129 25.25 8.18 -22.08
N GLN A 130 25.61 9.00 -21.09
CA GLN A 130 25.82 10.44 -21.21
C GLN A 130 24.67 11.20 -21.90
N LEU A 131 23.44 10.70 -21.73
CA LEU A 131 22.24 11.29 -22.32
C LEU A 131 21.82 12.56 -21.57
N SER A 132 21.07 13.43 -22.25
CA SER A 132 20.52 14.65 -21.65
C SER A 132 19.51 14.35 -20.54
N SER A 133 19.37 15.29 -19.58
CA SER A 133 18.34 15.25 -18.53
C SER A 133 16.92 15.09 -19.08
N ARG A 134 16.66 15.50 -20.32
CA ARG A 134 15.37 15.27 -21.01
C ARG A 134 15.02 13.78 -21.12
N TYR A 135 15.98 12.94 -21.49
CA TYR A 135 15.78 11.49 -21.60
C TYR A 135 15.54 10.83 -20.23
N LEU A 136 16.13 11.39 -19.17
CA LEU A 136 15.88 10.96 -17.79
C LEU A 136 14.41 11.18 -17.41
N HIS A 137 13.89 12.39 -17.60
CA HIS A 137 12.49 12.69 -17.32
C HIS A 137 11.53 11.85 -18.16
N GLN A 138 11.84 11.64 -19.45
CA GLN A 138 11.04 10.77 -20.31
C GLN A 138 11.06 9.30 -19.87
N SER A 139 12.22 8.77 -19.48
CA SER A 139 12.34 7.40 -18.97
C SER A 139 11.59 7.23 -17.65
N SER A 140 11.69 8.22 -16.75
CA SER A 140 10.91 8.25 -15.50
C SER A 140 9.40 8.23 -15.77
N PHE A 141 8.92 8.97 -16.78
CA PHE A 141 7.51 8.98 -17.17
C PHE A 141 7.04 7.60 -17.65
N TRP A 142 7.81 6.91 -18.50
CA TRP A 142 7.47 5.57 -18.97
C TRP A 142 7.50 4.53 -17.85
N LEU A 143 8.46 4.61 -16.94
CA LEU A 143 8.51 3.77 -15.73
C LEU A 143 7.27 3.99 -14.84
N GLU A 144 6.83 5.25 -14.68
CA GLU A 144 5.62 5.58 -13.95
C GLU A 144 4.36 5.00 -14.62
N LYS A 145 4.21 5.15 -15.95
CA LYS A 145 3.12 4.53 -16.72
C LYS A 145 3.10 3.00 -16.58
N GLY A 146 4.28 2.37 -16.67
CA GLY A 146 4.43 0.92 -16.50
C GLY A 146 4.02 0.46 -15.09
N SER A 147 4.40 1.22 -14.06
CA SER A 147 3.96 1.00 -12.68
C SER A 147 2.42 1.03 -12.55
N PHE A 148 1.73 1.99 -13.19
CA PHE A 148 0.27 2.03 -13.17
C PHE A 148 -0.39 0.85 -13.89
N LEU A 149 0.17 0.38 -15.00
CA LEU A 149 -0.32 -0.84 -15.66
C LEU A 149 -0.20 -2.07 -14.75
N LEU A 150 0.89 -2.19 -13.99
CA LEU A 150 1.05 -3.25 -13.00
C LEU A 150 0.01 -3.15 -11.87
N VAL A 151 -0.30 -1.93 -11.42
CA VAL A 151 -1.37 -1.70 -10.42
C VAL A 151 -2.74 -2.11 -10.96
N ILE A 152 -3.07 -1.74 -12.20
CA ILE A 152 -4.31 -2.15 -12.87
C ILE A 152 -4.36 -3.69 -12.97
N ALA A 153 -3.30 -4.32 -13.45
CA ALA A 153 -3.22 -5.77 -13.56
C ALA A 153 -3.41 -6.46 -12.20
N LEU A 154 -2.80 -5.94 -11.13
CA LEU A 154 -3.03 -6.41 -9.78
C LEU A 154 -4.50 -6.26 -9.36
N GLY A 155 -5.12 -5.10 -9.62
CA GLY A 155 -6.54 -4.85 -9.36
C GLY A 155 -7.45 -5.87 -10.05
N ILE A 156 -7.22 -6.15 -11.35
CA ILE A 156 -7.95 -7.18 -12.12
C ILE A 156 -7.80 -8.55 -11.45
N LEU A 157 -6.57 -8.95 -11.11
CA LEU A 157 -6.30 -10.24 -10.49
C LEU A 157 -7.00 -10.40 -9.14
N LEU A 158 -7.02 -9.33 -8.33
CA LEU A 158 -7.69 -9.32 -7.03
C LEU A 158 -9.21 -9.39 -7.17
N CYS A 159 -9.80 -8.63 -8.10
CA CYS A 159 -11.23 -8.71 -8.43
C CYS A 159 -11.61 -10.11 -8.90
N PHE A 160 -10.86 -10.69 -9.83
CA PHE A 160 -11.11 -12.04 -10.34
C PHE A 160 -11.09 -13.08 -9.22
N ARG A 161 -10.10 -13.02 -8.33
CA ARG A 161 -10.01 -13.92 -7.16
C ARG A 161 -11.18 -13.72 -6.19
N ALA A 162 -11.57 -12.48 -5.91
CA ALA A 162 -12.69 -12.18 -5.03
C ALA A 162 -14.02 -12.67 -5.61
N ILE A 163 -14.27 -12.47 -6.90
CA ILE A 163 -15.46 -12.97 -7.61
C ILE A 163 -15.50 -14.51 -7.57
N LYS A 164 -14.39 -15.20 -7.85
CA LYS A 164 -14.32 -16.66 -7.79
C LYS A 164 -14.63 -17.21 -6.39
N ARG A 165 -14.13 -16.54 -5.34
CA ARG A 165 -14.44 -16.88 -3.93
C ARG A 165 -15.92 -16.67 -3.61
N LEU A 166 -16.48 -15.52 -4.01
CA LEU A 166 -17.90 -15.21 -3.83
C LEU A 166 -18.79 -16.24 -4.53
N TYR A 167 -18.48 -16.55 -5.80
CA TYR A 167 -19.20 -17.55 -6.58
C TYR A 167 -19.20 -18.93 -5.90
N HIS A 168 -18.05 -19.38 -5.39
CA HIS A 168 -17.96 -20.67 -4.71
C HIS A 168 -18.71 -20.70 -3.37
N GLN A 169 -18.71 -19.59 -2.62
CA GLN A 169 -19.48 -19.49 -1.37
C GLN A 169 -20.99 -19.47 -1.64
N VAL A 170 -21.45 -18.73 -2.65
CA VAL A 170 -22.85 -18.73 -3.08
C VAL A 170 -23.29 -20.11 -3.57
N LYS A 171 -22.40 -20.85 -4.25
CA LYS A 171 -22.66 -22.24 -4.66
C LYS A 171 -22.81 -23.19 -3.45
N LEU A 172 -22.04 -22.98 -2.38
CA LEU A 172 -22.13 -23.76 -1.14
C LEU A 172 -23.35 -23.41 -0.28
N LEU A 173 -23.90 -22.21 -0.43
CA LEU A 173 -25.15 -21.78 0.21
C LEU A 173 -26.40 -22.38 -0.46
N LYS A 174 -26.27 -23.04 -1.61
CA LYS A 174 -27.38 -23.82 -2.19
C LYS A 174 -27.70 -24.98 -1.24
N PRO A 175 -28.97 -25.15 -0.83
CA PRO A 175 -29.35 -26.22 0.07
C PRO A 175 -28.99 -27.57 -0.55
N GLN A 176 -28.01 -28.24 0.04
CA GLN A 176 -27.71 -29.64 -0.27
C GLN A 176 -28.87 -30.46 0.29
N LYS A 177 -29.51 -31.30 -0.53
CA LYS A 177 -30.46 -32.29 -0.03
C LYS A 177 -29.69 -33.26 0.86
N ILE A 178 -29.87 -33.14 2.17
CA ILE A 178 -29.27 -34.07 3.13
C ILE A 178 -30.02 -35.40 2.97
N SER A 179 -29.38 -36.37 2.32
CA SER A 179 -29.86 -37.76 2.27
C SER A 179 -29.15 -38.52 3.38
N ILE A 180 -29.88 -38.77 4.47
CA ILE A 180 -29.37 -39.60 5.57
C ILE A 180 -29.54 -41.05 5.16
N GLN A 181 -28.46 -41.69 4.73
CA GLN A 181 -28.48 -43.09 4.29
C GLN A 181 -28.49 -44.07 5.47
N ARG A 182 -27.84 -43.73 6.59
CA ARG A 182 -27.79 -44.57 7.80
C ARG A 182 -27.41 -43.76 9.03
N ILE A 183 -28.03 -44.05 10.17
CA ILE A 183 -27.63 -43.54 11.49
C ILE A 183 -27.06 -44.73 12.25
N GLN A 184 -25.75 -44.75 12.47
CA GLN A 184 -25.07 -45.81 13.23
C GLN A 184 -24.63 -45.22 14.58
N PRO A 185 -24.92 -45.87 15.72
CA PRO A 185 -24.41 -45.42 17.01
C PRO A 185 -22.88 -45.52 17.03
N LEU A 186 -22.23 -44.45 17.47
CA LEU A 186 -20.79 -44.41 17.64
C LEU A 186 -20.41 -45.27 18.85
N SER A 187 -19.47 -46.19 18.67
CA SER A 187 -18.99 -47.08 19.74
C SER A 187 -18.43 -46.29 20.92
N ALA A 188 -18.72 -46.76 22.14
CA ALA A 188 -18.34 -46.09 23.39
C ALA A 188 -16.81 -45.89 23.54
N ASP A 189 -16.00 -46.71 22.87
CA ASP A 189 -14.53 -46.71 22.97
C ASP A 189 -13.83 -45.89 21.86
N HIS A 190 -14.48 -44.85 21.33
CA HIS A 190 -13.81 -43.99 20.35
C HIS A 190 -12.75 -43.12 21.04
N ILE A 191 -11.48 -43.39 20.73
CA ILE A 191 -10.34 -42.61 21.23
C ILE A 191 -10.00 -41.55 20.19
N HIS A 192 -10.10 -40.28 20.58
CA HIS A 192 -9.63 -39.17 19.77
C HIS A 192 -8.10 -39.09 19.81
N SER A 193 -7.43 -39.66 18.80
CA SER A 193 -6.03 -39.37 18.53
C SER A 193 -5.88 -38.12 17.66
N GLU A 194 -4.72 -37.47 17.72
CA GLU A 194 -4.31 -36.39 16.81
C GLU A 194 -4.34 -36.83 15.32
N SER A 195 -4.36 -38.14 15.09
CA SER A 195 -4.41 -38.82 13.79
C SER A 195 -5.75 -39.51 13.53
N CYS A 196 -6.87 -38.94 13.99
CA CYS A 196 -8.19 -39.52 13.72
C CYS A 196 -8.40 -39.68 12.19
N GLY A 197 -8.41 -40.93 11.72
CA GLY A 197 -8.52 -41.32 10.30
C GLY A 197 -9.91 -41.11 9.70
N CYS A 198 -10.68 -40.18 10.26
CA CYS A 198 -11.89 -39.71 9.62
C CYS A 198 -11.44 -38.92 8.39
N GLY A 199 -11.59 -39.50 7.19
CA GLY A 199 -11.05 -39.00 5.91
C GLY A 199 -11.59 -37.63 5.44
N HIS A 200 -11.99 -36.75 6.36
CA HIS A 200 -12.31 -35.36 6.13
C HIS A 200 -11.18 -34.50 6.70
N ARG A 201 -10.55 -33.73 5.82
CA ARG A 201 -9.56 -32.73 6.22
C ARG A 201 -10.28 -31.65 7.04
N HIS A 202 -10.07 -31.63 8.35
CA HIS A 202 -10.54 -30.53 9.19
C HIS A 202 -10.00 -29.21 8.62
N MET A 203 -10.93 -28.27 8.40
CA MET A 203 -10.76 -26.93 7.86
C MET A 203 -9.28 -26.51 7.70
N PRO A 204 -8.76 -26.37 6.45
CA PRO A 204 -7.36 -26.00 6.24
C PRO A 204 -7.04 -24.74 7.06
N SER A 205 -5.91 -24.78 7.77
CA SER A 205 -5.55 -23.74 8.71
C SER A 205 -5.50 -22.39 7.99
N SER A 206 -5.73 -21.29 8.71
CA SER A 206 -5.66 -19.93 8.14
C SER A 206 -4.30 -19.64 7.48
N GLN A 207 -3.24 -20.36 7.88
CA GLN A 207 -1.93 -20.33 7.24
C GLN A 207 -1.90 -21.15 5.96
N GLU A 208 -2.47 -22.36 5.88
CA GLU A 208 -2.52 -23.17 4.65
C GLU A 208 -3.41 -22.54 3.55
N LEU A 209 -4.55 -21.95 3.92
CA LEU A 209 -5.42 -21.20 3.00
C LEU A 209 -4.75 -19.95 2.40
N GLN A 210 -3.75 -19.39 3.11
CA GLN A 210 -2.95 -18.26 2.64
C GLN A 210 -1.59 -18.68 2.06
N ALA A 211 -1.08 -19.87 2.39
CA ALA A 211 0.24 -20.36 1.97
C ALA A 211 0.30 -20.74 0.49
N GLY A 212 -0.84 -21.12 -0.11
CA GLY A 212 -0.95 -21.29 -1.56
C GLY A 212 -0.89 -19.97 -2.36
N ASN A 213 -0.80 -18.83 -1.67
CA ASN A 213 -0.88 -17.50 -2.25
C ASN A 213 0.43 -16.71 -2.01
N ASP A 214 0.78 -15.86 -2.96
CA ASP A 214 1.44 -14.57 -2.74
C ASP A 214 2.93 -14.33 -2.98
N TRP A 215 3.83 -15.24 -3.35
CA TRP A 215 5.18 -14.74 -3.73
C TRP A 215 5.13 -13.89 -5.02
N ARG A 216 4.40 -14.36 -6.04
CA ARG A 216 4.14 -13.62 -7.29
C ARG A 216 3.34 -12.34 -7.04
N THR A 217 2.31 -12.38 -6.18
CA THR A 217 1.53 -11.19 -5.81
C THR A 217 2.40 -10.18 -5.06
N ARG A 218 3.22 -10.63 -4.09
CA ARG A 218 4.17 -9.78 -3.33
C ARG A 218 5.16 -9.14 -4.28
N LEU A 219 5.74 -9.90 -5.20
CA LEU A 219 6.68 -9.38 -6.17
C LEU A 219 6.01 -8.39 -7.13
N ALA A 220 4.79 -8.69 -7.60
CA ALA A 220 4.00 -7.76 -8.41
C ALA A 220 3.73 -6.45 -7.68
N ILE A 221 3.43 -6.49 -6.37
CA ILE A 221 3.24 -5.28 -5.55
C ILE A 221 4.55 -4.51 -5.39
N ILE A 222 5.65 -5.20 -5.07
CA ILE A 222 6.98 -4.60 -4.93
C ILE A 222 7.39 -3.93 -6.24
N LEU A 223 7.21 -4.58 -7.38
CA LEU A 223 7.51 -4.00 -8.70
C LEU A 223 6.56 -2.86 -9.05
N ALA A 224 5.25 -3.05 -8.89
CA ALA A 224 4.26 -2.02 -9.18
C ALA A 224 4.55 -0.73 -8.41
N MET A 225 5.01 -0.83 -7.16
CA MET A 225 5.33 0.32 -6.33
C MET A 225 6.76 0.84 -6.55
N GLY A 226 7.74 -0.06 -6.58
CA GLY A 226 9.15 0.26 -6.58
C GLY A 226 9.73 0.60 -7.95
N MET A 227 9.10 0.21 -9.06
CA MET A 227 9.58 0.61 -10.39
C MET A 227 9.43 2.11 -10.67
N ARG A 228 8.60 2.82 -9.90
CA ARG A 228 8.44 4.27 -10.06
C ARG A 228 9.56 4.98 -9.31
N PRO A 229 10.51 5.63 -9.98
CA PRO A 229 11.53 6.41 -9.28
C PRO A 229 10.88 7.61 -8.54
N CYS A 230 11.41 7.95 -7.38
CA CYS A 230 11.02 9.17 -6.69
C CYS A 230 11.56 10.38 -7.45
N SER A 231 10.70 11.32 -7.83
CA SER A 231 11.12 12.56 -8.50
C SER A 231 12.11 13.37 -7.65
N GLY A 232 11.96 13.36 -6.32
CA GLY A 232 12.91 13.95 -5.39
C GLY A 232 14.29 13.29 -5.45
N ALA A 233 14.36 11.95 -5.49
CA ALA A 233 15.64 11.22 -5.64
C ALA A 233 16.31 11.58 -6.96
N ILE A 234 15.54 11.60 -8.05
CA ILE A 234 16.05 11.96 -9.37
C ILE A 234 16.68 13.35 -9.33
N MET A 235 15.99 14.35 -8.76
CA MET A 235 16.50 15.72 -8.71
C MET A 235 17.77 15.82 -7.86
N VAL A 236 17.78 15.23 -6.67
CA VAL A 236 18.97 15.22 -5.80
C VAL A 236 20.16 14.53 -6.48
N LEU A 237 19.94 13.39 -7.13
CA LEU A 237 20.99 12.66 -7.87
C LEU A 237 21.49 13.44 -9.09
N LEU A 238 20.60 14.10 -9.83
CA LEU A 238 20.93 14.97 -10.96
C LEU A 238 21.81 16.13 -10.50
N PHE A 239 21.40 16.87 -9.47
CA PHE A 239 22.17 17.99 -8.93
C PHE A 239 23.52 17.52 -8.35
N ALA A 240 23.53 16.40 -7.62
CA ALA A 240 24.76 15.83 -7.10
C ALA A 240 25.75 15.45 -8.21
N LYS A 241 25.24 14.93 -9.33
CA LYS A 241 26.06 14.63 -10.53
C LYS A 241 26.62 15.90 -11.16
N VAL A 242 25.81 16.95 -11.30
CA VAL A 242 26.23 18.25 -11.86
C VAL A 242 27.28 18.94 -10.99
N ILE A 243 27.13 18.91 -9.66
CA ILE A 243 28.05 19.56 -8.72
C ILE A 243 29.36 18.75 -8.55
N GLY A 244 29.34 17.46 -8.87
CA GLY A 244 30.47 16.54 -8.75
C GLY A 244 30.54 15.79 -7.42
N VAL A 245 29.45 15.73 -6.66
CA VAL A 245 29.33 15.08 -5.34
C VAL A 245 28.38 13.88 -5.38
N TYR A 246 28.47 13.07 -6.44
CA TYR A 246 27.47 12.04 -6.76
C TYR A 246 27.25 11.02 -5.64
N TRP A 247 28.31 10.62 -4.91
CA TRP A 247 28.21 9.71 -3.78
C TRP A 247 27.28 10.21 -2.67
N TRP A 248 27.30 11.52 -2.37
CA TRP A 248 26.38 12.13 -1.43
C TRP A 248 24.94 12.08 -1.95
N GLY A 249 24.73 12.24 -3.25
CA GLY A 249 23.43 12.04 -3.89
C GLY A 249 22.89 10.62 -3.72
N ILE A 250 23.73 9.59 -3.84
CA ILE A 250 23.34 8.19 -3.59
C ILE A 250 22.94 8.00 -2.13
N LEU A 251 23.76 8.46 -1.19
CA LEU A 251 23.47 8.35 0.25
C LEU A 251 22.17 9.08 0.61
N SER A 252 21.92 10.26 0.04
CA SER A 252 20.65 10.98 0.17
C SER A 252 19.46 10.19 -0.35
N ALA A 253 19.58 9.57 -1.54
CA ALA A 253 18.50 8.76 -2.11
C ALA A 253 18.17 7.54 -1.23
N ILE A 254 19.20 6.91 -0.63
CA ILE A 254 19.01 5.82 0.34
C ILE A 254 18.34 6.33 1.62
N ALA A 255 18.82 7.44 2.19
CA ALA A 255 18.24 8.04 3.40
C ALA A 255 16.76 8.41 3.18
N MET A 256 16.43 8.92 2.00
CA MET A 256 15.06 9.24 1.60
C MET A 256 14.18 7.98 1.49
N ALA A 257 14.69 6.91 0.88
CA ALA A 257 13.98 5.62 0.81
C ALA A 257 13.70 5.04 2.21
N ILE A 258 14.65 5.18 3.14
CA ILE A 258 14.47 4.80 4.55
C ILE A 258 13.34 5.63 5.18
N GLY A 259 13.35 6.96 5.01
CA GLY A 259 12.30 7.84 5.51
C GLY A 259 10.91 7.45 4.99
N THR A 260 10.79 7.15 3.69
CA THR A 260 9.53 6.67 3.10
C THR A 260 9.09 5.33 3.70
N SER A 261 10.01 4.40 3.89
CA SER A 261 9.71 3.09 4.49
C SER A 261 9.20 3.20 5.93
N LEU A 262 9.72 4.16 6.71
CA LEU A 262 9.33 4.40 8.10
C LEU A 262 7.87 4.85 8.17
N THR A 263 7.50 5.85 7.36
CA THR A 263 6.12 6.37 7.33
C THR A 263 5.13 5.31 6.89
N ILE A 264 5.44 4.56 5.83
CA ILE A 264 4.55 3.51 5.34
C ILE A 264 4.41 2.39 6.39
N SER A 265 5.49 2.05 7.09
CA SER A 265 5.46 1.08 8.19
C SER A 265 4.57 1.53 9.34
N LEU A 266 4.64 2.82 9.71
CA LEU A 266 3.79 3.39 10.75
C LEU A 266 2.31 3.39 10.34
N LEU A 267 2.01 3.78 9.10
CA LEU A 267 0.67 3.71 8.54
C LEU A 267 0.15 2.27 8.51
N ALA A 268 1.03 1.31 8.21
CA ALA A 268 0.68 -0.09 8.19
C ALA A 268 0.32 -0.64 9.57
N LEU A 269 1.07 -0.26 10.60
CA LEU A 269 0.77 -0.55 12.00
C LEU A 269 -0.58 0.05 12.42
N PHE A 270 -0.82 1.30 12.06
CA PHE A 270 -2.06 2.00 12.37
C PHE A 270 -3.29 1.30 11.77
N VAL A 271 -3.25 1.00 10.47
CA VAL A 271 -4.33 0.28 9.76
C VAL A 271 -4.54 -1.12 10.37
N HIS A 272 -3.46 -1.82 10.71
CA HIS A 272 -3.55 -3.15 11.33
C HIS A 272 -4.24 -3.10 12.71
N TYR A 273 -3.85 -2.14 13.57
CA TYR A 273 -4.43 -1.97 14.89
C TYR A 273 -5.90 -1.55 14.82
N ALA A 274 -6.23 -0.57 13.96
CA ALA A 274 -7.60 -0.14 13.71
C ALA A 274 -8.50 -1.29 13.26
N ARG A 275 -8.00 -2.16 12.36
CA ARG A 275 -8.72 -3.36 11.95
C ARG A 275 -8.91 -4.35 13.08
N ARG A 276 -7.87 -4.66 13.85
CA ARG A 276 -7.98 -5.57 15.01
C ARG A 276 -9.04 -5.08 15.98
N MET A 277 -9.02 -3.79 16.28
CA MET A 277 -10.04 -3.16 17.12
C MET A 277 -11.44 -3.35 16.54
N ALA A 278 -11.65 -3.03 15.26
CA ALA A 278 -12.94 -3.20 14.59
C ALA A 278 -13.46 -4.65 14.64
N VAL A 279 -12.58 -5.64 14.43
CA VAL A 279 -12.96 -7.07 14.49
C VAL A 279 -13.26 -7.51 15.92
N HIS A 280 -12.47 -7.07 16.90
CA HIS A 280 -12.72 -7.38 18.32
C HIS A 280 -14.06 -6.82 18.80
N LEU A 281 -14.45 -5.63 18.35
CA LEU A 281 -15.76 -5.04 18.65
C LEU A 281 -16.90 -5.79 17.93
N SER A 282 -16.66 -6.33 16.72
CA SER A 282 -17.67 -7.01 15.89
C SER A 282 -17.91 -8.49 16.28
N ARG A 283 -16.92 -9.16 16.87
CA ARG A 283 -16.92 -10.61 17.17
C ARG A 283 -18.07 -11.10 18.07
N LYS A 284 -18.74 -10.20 18.79
CA LYS A 284 -19.87 -10.56 19.68
C LYS A 284 -21.24 -10.66 18.99
N ARG A 285 -21.39 -10.35 17.69
CA ARG A 285 -22.75 -10.17 17.10
C ARG A 285 -23.01 -10.71 15.68
N ALA A 286 -22.03 -11.23 14.94
CA ALA A 286 -22.24 -11.66 13.55
C ALA A 286 -22.30 -13.19 13.38
N PRO A 287 -23.30 -13.76 12.67
CA PRO A 287 -23.31 -15.18 12.29
C PRO A 287 -22.12 -15.54 11.38
N ALA A 288 -21.52 -16.72 11.58
CA ALA A 288 -20.28 -17.14 10.90
C ALA A 288 -20.34 -17.10 9.36
N ALA A 289 -21.51 -17.37 8.77
CA ALA A 289 -21.71 -17.32 7.31
C ALA A 289 -21.60 -15.90 6.71
N TRP A 290 -21.99 -14.87 7.46
CA TRP A 290 -21.92 -13.47 7.02
C TRP A 290 -20.49 -12.92 7.04
N GLY A 291 -19.63 -13.47 7.91
CA GLY A 291 -18.22 -13.10 7.96
C GLY A 291 -17.49 -13.44 6.65
N ALA A 292 -17.72 -14.64 6.11
CA ALA A 292 -17.07 -15.08 4.89
C ALA A 292 -17.42 -14.22 3.66
N ILE A 293 -18.70 -13.84 3.55
CA ILE A 293 -19.21 -12.95 2.49
C ILE A 293 -18.67 -11.52 2.69
N ALA A 294 -18.68 -11.00 3.93
CA ALA A 294 -18.16 -9.66 4.24
C ALA A 294 -16.66 -9.52 3.91
N TRP A 295 -15.86 -10.56 4.12
CA TRP A 295 -14.45 -10.56 3.71
C TRP A 295 -14.27 -10.62 2.19
N ALA A 296 -15.10 -11.41 1.50
CA ALA A 296 -15.06 -11.51 0.05
C ALA A 296 -15.47 -10.19 -0.62
N THR A 297 -16.49 -9.50 -0.11
CA THR A 297 -16.91 -8.18 -0.60
C THR A 297 -15.88 -7.11 -0.28
N LEU A 298 -15.27 -7.11 0.91
CA LEU A 298 -14.20 -6.16 1.25
C LEU A 298 -12.98 -6.32 0.34
N ALA A 299 -12.60 -7.56 0.02
CA ALA A 299 -11.52 -7.85 -0.93
C ALA A 299 -11.87 -7.39 -2.36
N LEU A 300 -13.13 -7.58 -2.79
CA LEU A 300 -13.61 -7.11 -4.10
C LEU A 300 -13.58 -5.57 -4.19
N THR A 301 -14.08 -4.89 -3.16
CA THR A 301 -14.04 -3.42 -3.07
C THR A 301 -12.61 -2.91 -3.13
N GLY A 302 -11.67 -3.59 -2.46
CA GLY A 302 -10.25 -3.28 -2.57
C GLY A 302 -9.69 -3.41 -3.97
N GLY A 303 -9.99 -4.51 -4.66
CA GLY A 303 -9.60 -4.70 -6.06
C GLY A 303 -10.18 -3.63 -6.99
N LEU A 304 -11.46 -3.25 -6.79
CA LEU A 304 -12.12 -2.22 -7.59
C LEU A 304 -11.54 -0.83 -7.35
N ILE A 305 -11.22 -0.47 -6.09
CA ILE A 305 -10.56 0.80 -5.78
C ILE A 305 -9.17 0.83 -6.43
N LEU A 306 -8.41 -0.27 -6.38
CA LEU A 306 -7.10 -0.37 -7.03
C LEU A 306 -7.20 -0.23 -8.56
N LEU A 307 -8.18 -0.87 -9.17
CA LEU A 307 -8.49 -0.75 -10.59
C LEU A 307 -8.81 0.69 -10.98
N PHE A 308 -9.76 1.30 -10.27
CA PHE A 308 -10.19 2.67 -10.52
C PHE A 308 -9.06 3.67 -10.32
N ALA A 309 -8.33 3.56 -9.21
CA ALA A 309 -7.15 4.39 -8.95
C ALA A 309 -6.10 4.20 -10.04
N GLY A 310 -5.73 2.96 -10.38
CA GLY A 310 -4.74 2.68 -11.42
C GLY A 310 -5.14 3.26 -12.78
N ALA A 311 -6.40 3.11 -13.18
CA ALA A 311 -6.93 3.65 -14.44
C ALA A 311 -6.94 5.18 -14.43
N LEU A 312 -7.45 5.81 -13.36
CA LEU A 312 -7.49 7.26 -13.22
C LEU A 312 -6.08 7.86 -13.28
N LEU A 313 -5.11 7.22 -12.63
CA LEU A 313 -3.71 7.65 -12.62
C LEU A 313 -3.02 7.47 -13.98
N TYR A 314 -3.31 6.37 -14.66
CA TYR A 314 -2.82 6.15 -16.02
C TYR A 314 -3.37 7.21 -16.98
N LEU A 315 -4.65 7.57 -16.86
CA LEU A 315 -5.28 8.59 -17.69
C LEU A 315 -4.82 10.01 -17.33
N SER A 316 -4.56 10.29 -16.05
CA SER A 316 -4.13 11.62 -15.58
C SER A 316 -2.66 11.92 -15.82
N SER A 317 -1.80 10.90 -15.97
CA SER A 317 -0.38 11.11 -16.25
C SER A 317 -0.20 11.60 -17.69
N GLN A 318 -0.12 12.91 -17.85
CA GLN A 318 0.19 13.56 -19.12
C GLN A 318 1.71 13.73 -19.30
N PRO A 319 2.23 13.62 -20.53
CA PRO A 319 3.63 13.91 -20.81
C PRO A 319 3.90 15.39 -20.56
N ASP A 320 4.99 15.72 -19.84
CA ASP A 320 5.41 17.09 -19.51
C ASP A 320 5.74 17.99 -20.74
N PHE A 321 5.49 17.50 -21.96
CA PHE A 321 5.78 18.17 -23.23
C PHE A 321 4.71 19.17 -23.68
N ILE A 322 3.52 19.16 -23.08
CA ILE A 322 2.45 20.10 -23.38
C ILE A 322 2.26 20.94 -22.12
N GLY A 323 2.40 22.26 -22.23
CA GLY A 323 2.19 23.24 -21.15
C GLY A 323 0.72 23.33 -20.70
N GLY A 324 0.08 22.19 -20.46
CA GLY A 324 -1.26 22.07 -19.92
C GLY A 324 -1.22 22.18 -18.40
N VAL A 325 -2.05 23.07 -17.87
CA VAL A 325 -2.31 23.21 -16.45
C VAL A 325 -2.76 21.86 -15.90
N ARG A 326 -1.95 21.26 -15.02
CA ARG A 326 -2.33 20.06 -14.28
C ARG A 326 -3.58 20.38 -13.45
N PRO A 327 -4.66 19.58 -13.52
CA PRO A 327 -5.85 19.80 -12.66
C PRO A 327 -5.54 19.62 -11.17
N PHE A 328 -4.42 18.96 -10.84
CA PHE A 328 -3.93 18.77 -9.48
C PHE A 328 -2.41 19.01 -9.42
N GLY A 329 -2.02 20.19 -8.95
CA GLY A 329 -0.71 20.46 -8.31
C GLY A 329 0.44 20.94 -9.21
N ARG A 330 0.81 22.22 -9.00
CA ARG A 330 2.21 22.69 -8.96
C ARG A 330 2.75 22.48 -7.55
#